data_AF-A0A948VYF0-F1
#
_entry.id   AF-A0A948VYF0-F1
#
_cell.length_a   1.000
_cell.length_b   1.000
_cell.length_c   1.000
_cell.angle_alpha   90.00
_cell.angle_beta   90.00
_cell.angle_gamma   90.00
#
_symmetry.space_group_name_H-M   'P 1'
#
loop_
_entity.id
_entity.type
_entity.pdbx_description
1 polymer ?
#
loop_
_entity_poly.entity_id
_entity_poly.type
_entity_poly.pdbx_seq_one_letter_code
_entity_poly.pdbx_strand_id
1 'polypeptide(L)'
;MQRPNGYYGLNTEDLRLLSTAQAGLLEQAARVPAWGETDATLARMFRDQVRQILRDQVRPAELDHAARRVADSLCGVGLLEQFLRDPEIEEIYVRHGEVAIERGGRL
;
A
#
# COMPACT_ATOMS: atom_id res chain seq x y z
N MET A 1 16.86 15.99 12.31
CA MET A 1 15.62 15.82 11.52
C MET A 1 14.98 14.52 11.98
N GLN A 2 13.74 14.58 12.48
CA GLN A 2 13.03 13.44 13.06
C GLN A 2 12.89 12.33 12.02
N ARG A 3 13.34 11.12 12.37
CA ARG A 3 13.07 9.91 11.56
C ARG A 3 11.56 9.69 11.55
N PRO A 4 10.91 9.52 10.39
CA PRO A 4 9.50 9.18 10.36
C PRO A 4 9.35 7.81 11.04
N ASN A 5 8.54 7.76 12.11
CA ASN A 5 8.14 6.54 12.78
C ASN A 5 7.21 5.76 11.83
N GLY A 6 7.80 5.03 10.89
CA GLY A 6 7.08 4.22 9.93
C GLY A 6 7.98 3.73 8.81
N TYR A 7 7.81 2.46 8.41
CA TYR A 7 8.40 1.96 7.17
C TYR A 7 7.83 2.77 6.03
N TYR A 8 8.66 3.57 5.33
CA TYR A 8 8.25 4.16 4.05
C TYR A 8 6.98 5.04 4.13
N GLY A 9 6.80 5.76 5.24
CA GLY A 9 5.60 6.60 5.46
C GLY A 9 4.38 5.84 5.98
N LEU A 10 4.45 4.52 6.15
CA LEU A 10 3.42 3.71 6.80
C LEU A 10 3.68 3.67 8.30
N ASN A 11 2.76 4.21 9.08
CA ASN A 11 2.84 4.18 10.53
C ASN A 11 2.43 2.79 11.09
N THR A 12 2.54 2.61 12.41
CA THR A 12 2.15 1.34 13.07
C THR A 12 0.71 0.92 12.78
N GLU A 13 -0.20 1.87 12.64
CA GLU A 13 -1.60 1.59 12.33
C GLU A 13 -1.76 1.09 10.90
N ASP A 14 -1.02 1.68 9.95
CA ASP A 14 -1.03 1.22 8.56
C ASP A 14 -0.51 -0.22 8.43
N LEU A 15 0.53 -0.57 9.20
CA LEU A 15 1.05 -1.94 9.25
C LEU A 15 0.01 -2.93 9.82
N ARG A 16 -0.74 -2.51 10.85
CA ARG A 16 -1.84 -3.31 11.44
C ARG A 16 -2.96 -3.52 10.41
N LEU A 17 -3.36 -2.47 9.71
CA LEU A 17 -4.39 -2.54 8.66
C LEU A 17 -3.94 -3.42 7.49
N LEU A 18 -2.68 -3.34 7.07
CA LEU A 18 -2.09 -4.22 6.06
C LEU A 18 -2.17 -5.69 6.47
N SER A 19 -1.73 -6.01 7.69
CA SER A 19 -1.80 -7.38 8.21
C SER A 19 -3.25 -7.89 8.27
N THR A 20 -4.20 -7.02 8.62
CA THR A 20 -5.62 -7.38 8.72
C THR A 20 -6.22 -7.62 7.33
N ALA A 21 -5.92 -6.75 6.37
CA ALA A 21 -6.35 -6.90 4.99
C ALA A 21 -5.76 -8.16 4.34
N GLN A 22 -4.48 -8.46 4.56
CA GLN A 22 -3.85 -9.69 4.05
C GLN A 22 -4.55 -10.95 4.56
N ALA A 23 -4.83 -11.03 5.86
CA ALA A 23 -5.54 -12.17 6.43
C ALA A 23 -6.94 -12.34 5.82
N GLY A 24 -7.72 -11.25 5.75
CA GLY A 24 -9.08 -11.31 5.19
C GLY A 24 -9.10 -11.65 3.68
N LEU A 25 -8.13 -11.16 2.91
CA LEU A 25 -8.01 -11.47 1.48
C LEU A 25 -7.64 -12.95 1.25
N LEU A 26 -6.77 -13.51 2.10
CA LEU A 26 -6.41 -14.93 2.06
C LEU A 26 -7.62 -15.82 2.36
N GLU A 27 -8.39 -15.48 3.40
CA GLU A 27 -9.61 -16.23 3.76
C GLU A 27 -10.65 -16.21 2.64
N GLN A 28 -10.76 -15.09 1.91
CA GLN A 28 -11.70 -14.93 0.82
C GLN A 28 -11.19 -15.44 -0.54
N ALA A 29 -9.97 -16.01 -0.59
CA ALA A 29 -9.28 -16.39 -1.82
C ALA A 29 -9.32 -15.25 -2.88
N ALA A 30 -9.14 -14.02 -2.44
CA ALA A 30 -9.32 -12.84 -3.27
C ALA A 30 -8.25 -12.78 -4.38
N ARG A 31 -8.67 -12.36 -5.58
CA ARG A 31 -7.75 -12.13 -6.70
C ARG A 31 -7.06 -10.78 -6.52
N VAL A 32 -5.77 -10.82 -6.20
CA VAL A 32 -4.92 -9.62 -6.14
C VAL A 32 -4.53 -9.20 -7.57
N PRO A 33 -4.73 -7.92 -7.95
CA PRO A 33 -4.26 -7.40 -9.23
C PRO A 33 -2.73 -7.54 -9.36
N ALA A 34 -2.26 -8.06 -10.50
CA ALA A 34 -0.84 -8.20 -10.76
C ALA A 34 -0.17 -6.85 -11.05
N TRP A 35 1.16 -6.80 -11.01
CA TRP A 35 1.91 -5.64 -11.48
C TRP A 35 1.69 -5.41 -12.98
N GLY A 36 1.43 -4.15 -13.36
CA GLY A 36 1.07 -3.78 -14.72
C GLY A 36 -0.36 -4.11 -15.12
N GLU A 37 -1.21 -4.55 -14.19
CA GLU A 37 -2.64 -4.76 -14.44
C GLU A 37 -3.32 -3.43 -14.82
N THR A 38 -3.98 -3.41 -15.96
CA THR A 38 -4.65 -2.22 -16.51
C THR A 38 -6.18 -2.31 -16.45
N ASP A 39 -6.73 -3.46 -16.04
CA ASP A 39 -8.16 -3.62 -15.84
C ASP A 39 -8.67 -2.79 -14.64
N ALA A 40 -9.28 -1.64 -14.95
CA ALA A 40 -9.87 -0.74 -13.97
C ALA A 40 -11.00 -1.40 -13.16
N THR A 41 -11.69 -2.40 -13.72
CA THR A 41 -12.76 -3.15 -13.03
C THR A 41 -12.16 -4.03 -11.94
N LEU A 42 -11.10 -4.78 -12.28
CA LEU A 42 -10.40 -5.63 -11.31
C LEU A 42 -9.80 -4.80 -10.18
N ALA A 43 -9.17 -3.66 -10.49
CA ALA A 43 -8.63 -2.74 -9.50
C ALA A 43 -9.72 -2.17 -8.57
N ARG A 44 -10.90 -1.86 -9.12
CA ARG A 44 -12.05 -1.40 -8.31
C ARG A 44 -12.56 -2.50 -7.39
N MET A 45 -12.80 -3.70 -7.93
CA MET A 45 -13.28 -4.84 -7.15
C MET A 45 -12.34 -5.17 -5.99
N PHE A 46 -11.03 -5.18 -6.24
CA PHE A 46 -10.03 -5.42 -5.21
C PHE A 46 -10.10 -4.37 -4.09
N ARG A 47 -10.17 -3.08 -4.44
CA ARG A 47 -10.36 -2.01 -3.45
C ARG A 47 -11.65 -2.14 -2.66
N ASP A 48 -12.75 -2.48 -3.31
CA ASP A 48 -14.05 -2.68 -2.63
C ASP A 48 -13.97 -3.83 -1.61
N GLN A 49 -13.20 -4.87 -1.93
CA GLN A 49 -12.97 -6.02 -1.05
C GLN A 49 -12.11 -5.64 0.16
N VAL A 50 -11.00 -4.90 -0.07
CA VAL A 50 -10.18 -4.33 1.02
C VAL A 50 -11.03 -3.41 1.90
N ARG A 51 -11.84 -2.54 1.31
CA ARG A 51 -12.77 -1.65 2.03
C ARG A 51 -13.73 -2.42 2.91
N GLN A 52 -14.27 -3.54 2.44
CA GLN A 52 -15.16 -4.37 3.22
C GLN A 52 -14.44 -5.01 4.42
N ILE A 53 -13.21 -5.50 4.25
CA ILE A 53 -12.40 -6.09 5.33
C ILE A 53 -12.06 -5.04 6.40
N LEU A 54 -11.76 -3.81 5.98
CA LEU A 54 -11.37 -2.73 6.90
C LEU A 54 -12.54 -1.99 7.56
N ARG A 55 -13.78 -2.32 7.20
CA ARG A 55 -14.98 -1.55 7.60
C ARG A 55 -15.10 -1.34 9.10
N ASP A 56 -14.78 -2.34 9.90
CA ASP A 56 -14.88 -2.31 11.37
C ASP A 56 -13.58 -1.91 12.06
N GLN A 57 -12.51 -1.69 11.28
CA GLN A 57 -11.16 -1.41 11.78
C GLN A 57 -10.81 0.08 11.72
N VAL A 58 -11.57 0.86 10.95
CA VAL A 58 -11.28 2.27 10.66
C VAL A 58 -12.55 3.09 10.82
N ARG A 59 -12.42 4.38 11.16
CA ARG A 59 -13.57 5.28 11.24
C ARG A 59 -14.22 5.41 9.85
N PRO A 60 -15.55 5.53 9.75
CA PRO A 60 -16.23 5.65 8.46
C PRO A 60 -15.69 6.78 7.57
N ALA A 61 -15.29 7.91 8.17
CA ALA A 61 -14.73 9.06 7.45
C ALA A 61 -13.35 8.80 6.83
N GLU A 62 -12.60 7.82 7.35
CA GLU A 62 -11.22 7.50 6.93
C GLU A 62 -11.17 6.24 6.05
N LEU A 63 -12.27 5.47 6.00
CA LEU A 63 -12.33 4.14 5.40
C LEU A 63 -11.91 4.13 3.92
N ASP A 64 -12.44 5.04 3.11
CA ASP A 64 -12.14 5.05 1.67
C ASP A 64 -10.67 5.38 1.40
N HIS A 65 -10.10 6.31 2.19
CA HIS A 65 -8.68 6.65 2.10
C HIS A 65 -7.79 5.50 2.57
N ALA A 66 -8.14 4.85 3.69
CA ALA A 66 -7.42 3.69 4.20
C ALA A 66 -7.48 2.51 3.22
N ALA A 67 -8.65 2.19 2.69
CA ALA A 67 -8.86 1.11 1.73
C ALA A 67 -8.05 1.32 0.45
N ARG A 68 -8.03 2.53 -0.10
CA ARG A 68 -7.21 2.86 -1.27
C ARG A 68 -5.73 2.65 -0.98
N ARG A 69 -5.22 3.24 0.10
CA ARG A 69 -3.81 3.16 0.47
C ARG A 69 -3.35 1.73 0.75
N VAL A 70 -4.17 0.94 1.46
CA VAL A 70 -3.88 -0.47 1.76
C VAL A 70 -3.96 -1.32 0.49
N ALA A 71 -4.96 -1.12 -0.36
CA ALA A 71 -5.05 -1.85 -1.63
C ALA A 71 -3.86 -1.54 -2.55
N ASP A 72 -3.50 -0.27 -2.71
CA ASP A 72 -2.36 0.16 -3.51
C ASP A 72 -1.04 -0.43 -2.96
N SER A 73 -0.94 -0.63 -1.65
CA SER A 73 0.20 -1.28 -0.98
C SER A 73 0.25 -2.81 -1.12
N LEU A 74 -0.87 -3.44 -1.53
CA LEU A 74 -1.01 -4.89 -1.68
C LEU A 74 -1.03 -5.35 -3.15
N CYS A 75 -1.23 -4.44 -4.10
CA CYS A 75 -1.17 -4.71 -5.53
C CYS A 75 0.07 -4.06 -6.17
N GLY A 76 0.27 -4.28 -7.47
CA GLY A 76 1.39 -3.65 -8.18
C GLY A 76 2.75 -4.16 -7.68
N VAL A 77 3.65 -3.22 -7.36
CA VAL A 77 4.96 -3.52 -6.73
C VAL A 77 4.86 -3.52 -5.18
N GLY A 78 3.64 -3.50 -4.63
CA GLY A 78 3.38 -3.55 -3.20
C GLY A 78 3.73 -2.24 -2.50
N LEU A 79 4.47 -2.31 -1.39
CA LEU A 79 4.83 -1.15 -0.57
C LEU A 79 5.61 -0.05 -1.31
N LEU A 80 6.20 -0.39 -2.47
CA LEU A 80 6.95 0.54 -3.31
C LEU A 80 6.06 1.33 -4.29
N GLU A 81 4.82 0.89 -4.51
CA GLU A 81 3.90 1.50 -5.47
C GLU A 81 3.66 2.98 -5.20
N GLN A 82 3.63 3.39 -3.93
CA GLN A 82 3.48 4.80 -3.53
C GLN A 82 4.63 5.68 -4.04
N PHE A 83 5.83 5.13 -4.16
CA PHE A 83 7.02 5.86 -4.61
C PHE A 83 7.04 5.99 -6.13
N LEU A 84 6.54 4.98 -6.85
CA LEU A 84 6.45 5.03 -8.31
C LEU A 84 5.49 6.12 -8.83
N ARG A 85 4.60 6.64 -7.96
CA ARG A 85 3.65 7.72 -8.30
C ARG A 85 4.21 9.12 -8.05
N ASP A 86 5.34 9.21 -7.37
CA ASP A 86 5.98 10.48 -7.02
C ASP A 86 6.97 10.88 -8.12
N PRO A 87 6.70 11.97 -8.86
CA PRO A 87 7.54 12.37 -9.99
C PRO A 87 8.92 12.91 -9.56
N GLU A 88 9.14 13.19 -8.27
CA GLU A 88 10.44 13.65 -7.75
C GLU A 88 11.38 12.50 -7.35
N ILE A 89 10.90 11.25 -7.37
CA ILE A 89 11.74 10.09 -7.08
C ILE A 89 12.51 9.69 -8.33
N GLU A 90 13.83 9.65 -8.20
CA GLU A 90 14.73 9.31 -9.29
C GLU A 90 15.11 7.82 -9.23
N GLU A 91 15.45 7.32 -8.03
CA GLU A 91 15.91 5.93 -7.84
C GLU A 91 15.39 5.30 -6.56
N ILE A 92 15.15 3.99 -6.59
CA ILE A 92 14.75 3.17 -5.44
C ILE A 92 15.72 1.99 -5.32
N TYR A 93 16.42 1.90 -4.20
CA TYR A 93 17.37 0.83 -3.90
C TYR A 93 16.82 -0.11 -2.84
N VAL A 94 16.75 -1.41 -3.13
CA VAL A 94 16.39 -2.42 -2.12
C VAL A 94 17.60 -3.31 -1.83
N ARG A 95 18.13 -3.24 -0.61
CA ARG A 95 19.33 -4.00 -0.22
C ARG A 95 19.24 -4.47 1.24
N HIS A 96 19.48 -5.76 1.46
CA HIS A 96 19.46 -6.38 2.80
C HIS A 96 18.16 -6.13 3.61
N GLY A 97 17.02 -5.99 2.94
CA GLY A 97 15.72 -5.70 3.59
C GLY A 97 15.48 -4.22 3.89
N GLU A 98 16.43 -3.35 3.56
CA GLU A 98 16.29 -1.90 3.64
C GLU A 98 15.99 -1.34 2.25
N VAL A 99 15.26 -0.22 2.20
CA VAL A 99 14.99 0.54 0.99
C VAL A 99 15.52 1.96 1.18
N ALA A 100 16.29 2.45 0.22
CA ALA A 100 16.72 3.83 0.12
C ALA A 100 16.08 4.47 -1.11
N ILE A 101 15.78 5.77 -1.03
CA ILE A 101 15.03 6.50 -2.05
C ILE A 101 15.81 7.76 -2.39
N GLU A 102 16.19 7.91 -3.65
CA GLU A 102 16.87 9.10 -4.12
C GLU A 102 15.88 10.13 -4.64
N ARG A 103 16.06 11.39 -4.21
CA ARG A 103 15.30 12.57 -4.64
C ARG A 103 16.24 13.72 -4.94
N GLY A 104 16.30 14.15 -6.20
CA GLY A 104 17.12 15.28 -6.63
C GLY A 104 18.60 15.11 -6.27
N GLY A 105 19.17 13.94 -6.54
CA GLY A 105 20.57 13.63 -6.23
C GLY A 105 20.88 13.34 -4.75
N ARG A 106 19.87 13.06 -3.91
CA ARG A 106 20.03 12.81 -2.47
C ARG A 106 19.25 11.59 -1.99
N LEU A 107 19.92 10.68 -1.28
CA LEU A 107 19.36 9.52 -0.58
C LEU A 107 18.70 9.88 0.75
#